data_AF-A0A0V1GC80-F1
#
_entry.id   AF-A0A0V1GC80-F1
#
_cell.length_a   1.000
_cell.length_b   1.000
_cell.length_c   1.000
_cell.angle_alpha   90.00
_cell.angle_beta   90.00
_cell.angle_gamma   90.00
#
_symmetry.space_group_name_H-M   'P 1'
#
loop_
_entity.id
_entity.type
_entity.pdbx_description
1 polymer ?
#
loop_
_entity_poly.entity_id
_entity_poly.type
_entity_poly.pdbx_seq_one_letter_code
_entity_poly.pdbx_strand_id
1 'polypeptide(L)'
;LKKTIKVWSKRDNILKGDCRGLQRHIRLIKSPAVVVDHNTNLEADITNWAVSDPGNIFCHIDKPYFKNQTREPALAVCIENINIFARFDAVAAQLENCPQ
;
A
#
# COMPACT_ATOMS: atom_id res chain seq x y z
N LEU A 1 -1.41 -12.26 13.54
CA LEU A 1 -1.88 -10.86 13.58
C LEU A 1 -3.39 -10.87 13.70
N LYS A 2 -3.98 -10.41 14.82
CA LYS A 2 -5.44 -10.22 14.95
C LYS A 2 -5.78 -8.72 14.81
N LYS A 3 -5.36 -8.10 13.70
CA LYS A 3 -5.61 -6.68 13.40
C LYS A 3 -6.06 -6.56 11.95
N THR A 4 -6.91 -5.58 11.67
CA THR A 4 -7.20 -5.17 10.29
C THR A 4 -5.93 -4.58 9.69
N ILE A 5 -5.67 -4.86 8.42
CA ILE A 5 -4.54 -4.29 7.67
C ILE A 5 -5.08 -3.47 6.50
N LYS A 6 -4.46 -2.32 6.26
CA LYS A 6 -4.55 -1.60 5.00
C LYS A 6 -3.41 -2.10 4.12
N VAL A 7 -3.70 -2.41 2.86
CA VAL A 7 -2.74 -2.97 1.91
C VAL A 7 -2.53 -1.97 0.80
N TRP A 8 -1.25 -1.73 0.49
CA TRP A 8 -0.80 -1.01 -0.68
C TRP A 8 -0.15 -2.00 -1.63
N SER A 9 -0.29 -1.73 -2.91
CA SER A 9 0.21 -2.61 -3.96
C SER A 9 0.57 -1.81 -5.20
N LYS A 10 1.50 -2.38 -5.98
CA LYS A 10 1.84 -1.89 -7.30
C LYS A 10 0.58 -1.68 -8.14
N ARG A 11 0.55 -0.52 -8.79
CA ARG A 11 -0.48 -0.18 -9.76
C ARG A 11 -0.41 -1.14 -10.96
N ASP A 12 -1.35 -2.09 -11.06
CA ASP A 12 -1.58 -2.85 -12.29
C ASP A 12 -2.54 -2.07 -13.22
N ASN A 13 -2.54 -2.36 -14.54
CA ASN A 13 -3.40 -1.64 -15.51
C ASN A 13 -4.91 -1.80 -15.22
N ILE A 14 -5.32 -2.67 -14.29
CA ILE A 14 -6.71 -2.91 -13.88
C ILE A 14 -7.06 -2.01 -12.68
N LEU A 15 -6.12 -1.85 -11.74
CA LEU A 15 -6.15 -0.95 -10.59
C LEU A 15 -5.83 0.51 -11.00
N LYS A 16 -5.30 0.75 -12.21
CA LYS A 16 -5.06 2.10 -12.79
C LYS A 16 -6.35 2.89 -13.04
N GLY A 17 -7.45 2.23 -13.35
CA GLY A 17 -8.65 2.86 -13.90
C GLY A 17 -9.87 2.87 -12.99
N ASP A 18 -9.88 2.08 -11.91
CA ASP A 18 -11.08 1.88 -11.10
C ASP A 18 -11.22 2.90 -9.96
N CYS A 19 -11.09 4.14 -10.37
CA CYS A 19 -11.56 5.31 -9.64
C CYS A 19 -13.09 5.34 -9.51
N ARG A 20 -13.78 4.61 -10.40
CA ARG A 20 -15.24 4.54 -10.54
C ARG A 20 -15.86 3.34 -9.82
N GLY A 21 -15.05 2.39 -9.35
CA GLY A 21 -15.50 1.15 -8.71
C GLY A 21 -15.46 1.21 -7.19
N LEU A 22 -16.51 0.68 -6.57
CA LEU A 22 -16.72 0.50 -5.13
C LEU A 22 -15.65 -0.34 -4.37
N GLN A 23 -14.42 -0.49 -4.89
CA GLN A 23 -13.33 -1.18 -4.18
C GLN A 23 -12.69 -0.27 -3.12
N ARG A 24 -13.48 0.04 -2.06
CA ARG A 24 -13.17 0.93 -0.92
C ARG A 24 -11.91 0.60 -0.10
N HIS A 25 -11.17 -0.45 -0.43
CA HIS A 25 -10.11 -1.02 0.41
C HIS A 25 -8.71 -0.92 -0.20
N ILE A 26 -8.59 -0.60 -1.49
CA ILE A 26 -7.29 -0.38 -2.15
C ILE A 26 -7.12 1.13 -2.31
N ARG A 27 -6.05 1.68 -1.73
CA ARG A 27 -5.80 3.13 -1.71
C ARG A 27 -4.58 3.46 -2.57
N LEU A 28 -4.74 4.42 -3.48
CA LEU A 28 -3.65 4.94 -4.31
C LEU A 28 -2.90 6.03 -3.55
N ILE A 29 -1.58 5.86 -3.42
CA ILE A 29 -0.72 6.87 -2.82
C ILE A 29 -0.37 7.92 -3.88
N LYS A 30 -0.35 9.18 -3.47
CA LYS A 30 0.04 10.31 -4.31
C LYS A 30 1.52 10.19 -4.71
N SER A 31 1.79 10.31 -6.01
CA SER A 31 3.16 10.43 -6.52
C SER A 31 3.62 11.90 -6.60
N PRO A 32 4.88 12.23 -6.25
CA PRO A 32 5.86 11.38 -5.58
C PRO A 32 5.49 11.12 -4.11
N ALA A 33 5.69 9.89 -3.65
CA ALA A 33 5.60 9.55 -2.24
C ALA A 33 6.91 9.98 -1.55
N VAL A 34 6.80 10.85 -0.55
CA VAL A 34 7.97 11.39 0.16
C VAL A 34 8.24 10.54 1.41
N VAL A 35 9.35 9.82 1.42
CA VAL A 35 9.87 9.14 2.60
C VAL A 35 11.08 9.92 3.10
N VAL A 36 10.87 10.73 4.13
CA VAL A 36 11.87 11.68 4.66
C VAL A 36 12.27 12.68 3.57
N ASP A 37 13.43 12.49 2.93
CA ASP A 37 13.95 13.36 1.88
C ASP A 37 14.08 12.63 0.53
N HIS A 38 13.57 11.39 0.46
CA HIS A 38 13.60 10.59 -0.75
C HIS A 38 12.22 10.58 -1.42
N ASN A 39 12.17 11.09 -2.65
CA ASN A 39 10.99 11.04 -3.50
C ASN A 39 10.97 9.72 -4.25
N THR A 40 9.96 8.89 -4.00
CA THR A 40 9.71 7.70 -4.79
C THR A 40 8.54 7.96 -5.74
N ASN A 41 8.81 7.80 -7.04
CA ASN A 41 7.78 7.92 -8.06
C ASN A 41 7.00 6.61 -8.19
N LEU A 42 5.72 6.71 -8.51
CA LEU A 42 4.81 5.56 -8.65
C LEU A 42 5.31 4.48 -9.63
N GLU A 43 6.07 4.87 -10.66
CA GLU A 43 6.63 3.92 -11.63
C GLU A 43 7.83 3.13 -11.09
N ALA A 44 8.57 3.72 -10.16
CA ALA A 44 9.70 3.11 -9.47
C ALA A 44 9.26 2.38 -8.19
N ASP A 45 8.08 2.69 -7.65
CA ASP A 45 7.58 2.08 -6.43
C ASP A 45 6.91 0.72 -6.71
N ILE A 46 7.51 -0.33 -6.15
CA ILE A 46 6.93 -1.68 -6.18
C ILE A 46 5.73 -1.77 -5.21
N THR A 47 5.60 -0.84 -4.25
CA THR A 47 4.45 -0.64 -3.34
C THR A 47 3.88 -1.89 -2.67
N ASN A 48 4.66 -2.92 -2.36
CA ASN A 48 4.13 -4.13 -1.71
C ASN A 48 4.29 -4.08 -0.18
N TRP A 49 3.41 -3.34 0.49
CA TRP A 49 3.45 -3.25 1.94
C TRP A 49 2.05 -3.04 2.54
N ALA A 50 1.94 -3.31 3.83
CA ALA A 50 0.72 -3.15 4.59
C ALA A 50 1.01 -2.52 5.96
N VAL A 51 0.05 -1.78 6.49
CA VAL A 51 0.08 -1.30 7.86
C VAL A 51 -1.22 -1.67 8.57
N SER A 52 -1.12 -1.96 9.86
CA SER A 52 -2.29 -2.28 10.69
C SER A 52 -3.19 -1.05 10.94
N ASP A 53 -4.49 -1.25 11.06
CA ASP A 53 -5.46 -0.22 11.45
C ASP A 53 -6.40 -0.74 12.56
N PRO A 54 -6.35 -0.20 13.80
CA PRO A 54 -5.37 0.74 14.35
C PRO A 54 -4.01 0.06 14.60
N GLY A 55 -2.91 0.82 14.60
CA GLY A 55 -1.63 0.20 14.28
C GLY A 55 -0.35 0.59 15.00
N ASN A 56 0.56 -0.38 14.97
CA ASN A 56 1.98 -0.32 15.30
C ASN A 56 2.77 -1.36 14.48
N ILE A 57 2.17 -1.89 13.41
CA ILE A 57 2.72 -2.98 12.59
C ILE A 57 2.83 -2.51 11.15
N PHE A 58 4.02 -2.73 10.60
CA PHE A 58 4.34 -2.58 9.19
C PHE A 58 4.70 -3.96 8.64
N CYS A 59 4.21 -4.28 7.44
CA CYS A 59 4.55 -5.52 6.75
C CYS A 59 5.06 -5.20 5.35
N HIS A 60 6.17 -5.83 4.96
CA HIS A 60 6.58 -5.92 3.56
C HIS A 60 6.11 -7.27 2.99
N ILE A 61 5.58 -7.25 1.78
CA ILE A 61 5.01 -8.42 1.10
C ILE A 61 5.85 -8.63 -0.17
N ASP A 62 6.28 -9.86 -0.43
CA ASP A 62 7.11 -10.18 -1.59
C ASP A 62 6.34 -10.06 -2.92
N LYS A 63 5.04 -10.37 -2.89
CA LYS A 63 4.14 -10.32 -4.05
C LYS A 63 3.16 -9.15 -3.99
N PRO A 64 2.90 -8.50 -5.13
CA PRO A 64 1.88 -7.46 -5.22
C PRO A 64 0.47 -8.02 -5.08
N TYR A 65 -0.39 -7.24 -4.44
CA TYR A 65 -1.82 -7.48 -4.43
C TYR A 65 -2.46 -7.02 -5.74
N PHE A 66 -3.10 -7.94 -6.43
CA PHE A 66 -3.87 -7.70 -7.67
C PHE A 66 -5.31 -8.13 -7.45
N LYS A 67 -6.24 -7.57 -8.22
CA LYS A 67 -7.65 -8.00 -8.19
C LYS A 67 -7.80 -9.48 -8.57
N ASN A 68 -7.04 -9.90 -9.58
CA ASN A 68 -6.96 -11.28 -10.02
C ASN A 68 -5.60 -11.85 -9.59
N GLN A 69 -5.59 -12.60 -8.50
CA GLN A 69 -4.37 -13.24 -7.97
C GLN A 69 -4.17 -14.61 -8.60
N THR A 70 -2.94 -14.90 -9.01
CA THR A 70 -2.51 -16.27 -9.29
C THR A 70 -2.39 -17.03 -7.97
N ARG A 71 -2.82 -18.28 -7.93
CA ARG A 71 -2.70 -19.12 -6.74
C ARG A 71 -1.28 -19.65 -6.61
N GLU A 72 -0.41 -18.82 -6.03
CA GLU A 72 1.01 -19.11 -5.79
C GLU A 72 1.39 -18.79 -4.33
N PRO A 73 2.46 -19.40 -3.79
CA PRO A 73 2.97 -19.03 -2.47
C PRO A 73 3.52 -17.60 -2.46
N ALA A 74 3.30 -16.91 -1.34
CA ALA A 74 3.78 -15.56 -1.05
C ALA A 74 4.21 -15.48 0.43
N LEU A 75 5.07 -14.51 0.75
CA LEU A 75 5.61 -14.26 2.08
C LEU A 75 5.41 -12.80 2.48
N ALA A 76 5.03 -12.59 3.74
CA ALA A 76 5.04 -11.28 4.36
C ALA A 76 5.95 -11.28 5.59
N VAL A 77 6.80 -10.26 5.69
CA VAL A 77 7.60 -9.98 6.89
C VAL A 77 6.96 -8.80 7.61
N CYS A 78 6.48 -9.02 8.83
CA CYS A 78 5.82 -8.00 9.63
C CYS A 78 6.65 -7.62 10.85
N ILE A 79 6.75 -6.32 11.09
CA ILE A 79 7.52 -5.70 12.16
C ILE A 79 6.56 -4.89 13.02
N GLU A 80 6.56 -5.15 14.32
CA GLU A 80 5.84 -4.36 15.30
C GLU A 80 6.75 -3.25 15.84
N ASN A 81 6.65 -2.07 15.24
CA ASN A 81 7.40 -0.89 15.62
C ASN A 81 6.61 0.39 15.30
N ILE A 82 6.30 1.17 16.33
CA ILE A 82 5.46 2.37 16.19
C ILE A 82 6.09 3.45 15.31
N ASN A 83 7.41 3.60 15.31
CA ASN A 83 8.10 4.61 14.53
C ASN A 83 8.11 4.27 13.03
N ILE A 84 8.29 2.98 12.70
CA ILE A 84 8.19 2.51 11.31
C ILE A 84 6.74 2.61 10.84
N PHE A 85 5.80 2.12 11.64
CA PHE A 85 4.37 2.22 11.37
C PHE A 85 3.96 3.67 11.07
N ALA A 86 4.27 4.63 11.95
CA ALA A 86 3.85 6.01 11.81
C ALA A 86 4.36 6.67 10.51
N ARG A 87 5.57 6.33 10.08
CA ARG A 87 6.13 6.84 8.81
C ARG A 87 5.33 6.34 7.61
N PHE A 88 5.06 5.03 7.56
CA PHE A 88 4.31 4.44 6.46
C PHE A 88 2.81 4.77 6.52
N ASP A 89 2.24 4.96 7.71
CA ASP A 89 0.87 5.44 7.89
C ASP A 89 0.70 6.89 7.37
N ALA A 90 1.71 7.74 7.58
CA ALA A 90 1.72 9.09 7.01
C ALA A 90 1.78 9.08 5.47
N VAL A 91 2.56 8.16 4.88
CA VAL A 91 2.58 7.96 3.41
C VAL A 91 1.25 7.42 2.91
N ALA A 92 0.68 6.45 3.63
CA ALA A 92 -0.63 5.85 3.37
C ALA A 92 -1.79 6.86 3.37
N ALA A 93 -1.67 7.95 4.13
CA ALA A 93 -2.66 9.03 4.18
C ALA A 93 -2.59 9.97 2.96
N GLN A 94 -1.47 9.97 2.21
CA GLN A 94 -1.31 10.79 1.02
C GLN A 94 -2.02 10.14 -0.16
N LEU A 95 -3.32 10.38 -0.31
CA LEU A 95 -4.10 9.75 -1.37
C LEU A 95 -4.13 10.59 -2.63
N GLU A 96 -3.99 9.92 -3.77
CA GLU A 96 -4.15 10.54 -5.08
C GLU A 96 -5.63 10.88 -5.31
N ASN A 97 -5.93 12.12 -5.68
CA ASN A 97 -7.31 12.51 -6.00
C ASN A 97 -7.74 11.79 -7.27
N CYS A 98 -8.85 11.08 -7.15
CA CYS A 98 -9.48 10.43 -8.27
C CYS A 98 -10.00 11.48 -9.28
N PRO A 99 -9.57 11.48 -10.56
CA PRO A 99 -10.18 12.36 -11.56
C PRO A 99 -11.67 12.01 -11.70
N GLN A 100 -12.53 13.03 -11.62
CA GLN A 100 -13.98 12.92 -11.82
C GLN A 100 -14.30 12.45 -13.25
#